data_AF-A0A813JRV2-F1
#
_entry.id   AF-A0A813JRV2-F1
#
_cell.length_a   1.000
_cell.length_b   1.000
_cell.length_c   1.000
_cell.angle_alpha   90.00
_cell.angle_beta   90.00
_cell.angle_gamma   90.00
#
_symmetry.space_group_name_H-M   'P 1'
#
loop_
_entity.id
_entity.type
_entity.pdbx_description
1 polymer ?
#
loop_
_entity_poly.entity_id
_entity_poly.type
_entity_poly.pdbx_seq_one_letter_code
_entity_poly.pdbx_strand_id
1 'polypeptide(L)'
;MVGDALGAAVEGFPREEIRSLARETWGTDLVQGFIEAVPMGTFVPGSEPATYRPATGPRDANFVPTGPPTSENVRKQCARLGMYTDDTNAALALASSIAELGHVDSEHAAHRCAEFFRDNEAFTGCPPTAKQTMQNVLDGVPVDQTGLPPYFPFPGGSFANGGAMRISPLAVAYRNANAASLRSAVAAAILASHRHPEAVDFAVVQAAAVQYALRLCCS
;
A
#
# COMPACT_ATOMS: atom_id res chain seq x y z
N MET A 1 -0.65 4.05 -8.88
CA MET A 1 0.19 5.27 -8.88
C MET A 1 -0.63 6.56 -8.92
N VAL A 2 -1.21 7.04 -10.04
CA VAL A 2 -1.90 8.36 -10.04
C VAL A 2 -3.02 8.46 -9.02
N GLY A 3 -3.91 7.46 -8.95
CA GLY A 3 -5.02 7.45 -7.98
C GLY A 3 -4.55 7.38 -6.51
N ASP A 4 -3.46 6.66 -6.26
CA ASP A 4 -2.80 6.58 -4.95
C ASP A 4 -2.24 7.96 -4.56
N ALA A 5 -1.35 8.54 -5.38
CA ALA A 5 -0.74 9.84 -5.10
C ALA A 5 -1.75 10.99 -4.97
N LEU A 6 -2.87 10.91 -5.71
CA LEU A 6 -3.96 11.89 -5.62
C LEU A 6 -4.78 11.72 -4.34
N GLY A 7 -5.08 10.48 -3.96
CA GLY A 7 -5.88 10.14 -2.78
C GLY A 7 -5.12 10.32 -1.46
N ALA A 8 -3.80 10.16 -1.47
CA ALA A 8 -2.94 10.25 -0.27
C ALA A 8 -3.12 11.57 0.50
N ALA A 9 -3.35 12.68 -0.21
CA ALA A 9 -3.51 14.00 0.40
C ALA A 9 -4.81 14.17 1.21
N VAL A 10 -5.77 13.27 1.02
CA VAL A 10 -7.10 13.32 1.65
C VAL A 10 -7.47 12.00 2.33
N GLU A 11 -6.46 11.15 2.58
CA GLU A 11 -6.67 9.88 3.23
C GLU A 11 -7.23 10.07 4.65
N GLY A 12 -8.33 9.39 4.96
CA GLY A 12 -9.02 9.50 6.26
C GLY A 12 -9.91 10.73 6.41
N PHE A 13 -10.01 11.61 5.39
CA PHE A 13 -10.85 12.81 5.47
C PHE A 13 -12.33 12.46 5.20
N PRO A 14 -13.28 13.06 5.93
CA PRO A 14 -14.69 12.99 5.59
C PRO A 14 -14.98 13.58 4.21
N ARG A 15 -15.96 13.02 3.50
CA ARG A 15 -16.34 13.47 2.14
C ARG A 15 -16.60 14.99 2.06
N GLU A 16 -17.22 15.57 3.08
CA GLU A 16 -17.54 17.01 3.09
C GLU A 16 -16.29 17.89 3.22
N GLU A 17 -15.26 17.44 3.95
CA GLU A 17 -13.98 18.14 4.03
C GLU A 17 -13.24 18.08 2.69
N ILE A 18 -13.23 16.91 2.03
CA ILE A 18 -12.65 16.75 0.69
C ILE A 18 -13.31 17.71 -0.31
N ARG A 19 -14.64 17.83 -0.25
CA ARG A 19 -15.41 18.76 -1.09
C ARG A 19 -15.10 20.23 -0.79
N SER A 20 -14.94 20.59 0.48
CA SER A 20 -14.54 21.96 0.86
C SER A 20 -13.18 22.30 0.28
N LEU A 21 -12.20 21.42 0.49
CA LEU A 21 -10.85 21.55 -0.03
C LEU A 21 -10.84 21.68 -1.57
N ALA A 22 -11.64 20.86 -2.25
CA ALA A 22 -11.75 20.89 -3.70
C ALA A 22 -12.32 22.21 -4.24
N ARG A 23 -13.36 22.76 -3.58
CA ARG A 23 -13.96 24.04 -3.95
C ARG A 23 -13.02 25.20 -3.69
N GLU A 24 -12.30 25.18 -2.58
CA GLU A 24 -11.31 26.20 -2.23
C GLU A 24 -10.12 26.20 -3.20
N THR A 25 -9.68 25.02 -3.64
CA THR A 25 -8.46 24.87 -4.47
C THR A 25 -8.74 25.01 -5.97
N TRP A 26 -9.83 24.43 -6.47
CA TRP A 26 -10.13 24.35 -7.91
C TRP A 26 -11.49 24.92 -8.31
N GLY A 27 -12.32 25.37 -7.35
CA GLY A 27 -13.67 25.84 -7.65
C GLY A 27 -14.63 24.73 -8.11
N THR A 28 -14.33 23.45 -7.81
CA THR A 28 -15.20 22.31 -8.16
C THR A 28 -15.43 21.39 -6.95
N ASP A 29 -16.39 20.46 -7.05
CA ASP A 29 -16.63 19.46 -6.00
C ASP A 29 -15.67 18.27 -6.05
N LEU A 30 -14.74 18.24 -7.01
CA LEU A 30 -13.83 17.12 -7.26
C LEU A 30 -12.37 17.55 -7.10
N VAL A 31 -11.56 16.65 -6.58
CA VAL A 31 -10.10 16.82 -6.57
C VAL A 31 -9.59 16.73 -8.01
N GLN A 32 -8.92 17.78 -8.49
CA GLN A 32 -8.45 17.89 -9.88
C GLN A 32 -6.93 17.94 -10.05
N GLY A 33 -6.18 17.93 -8.96
CA GLY A 33 -4.72 17.96 -8.99
C GLY A 33 -4.10 17.51 -7.67
N PHE A 34 -2.78 17.36 -7.68
CA PHE A 34 -2.04 17.02 -6.47
C PHE A 34 -2.03 18.21 -5.51
N ILE A 35 -2.15 17.90 -4.21
CA ILE A 35 -2.03 18.87 -3.12
C ILE A 35 -0.80 18.49 -2.30
N GLU A 36 -0.09 19.51 -1.82
CA GLU A 36 0.97 19.32 -0.85
C GLU A 36 0.37 18.81 0.47
N ALA A 37 0.76 17.61 0.89
CA ALA A 37 0.22 16.96 2.08
C ALA A 37 1.27 16.05 2.74
N VAL A 38 1.04 15.72 4.00
CA VAL A 38 1.75 14.66 4.69
C VAL A 38 0.99 13.35 4.45
N PRO A 39 1.55 12.34 3.77
CA PRO A 39 0.86 11.06 3.59
C PRO A 39 0.78 10.30 4.92
N MET A 40 -0.24 9.44 5.09
CA MET A 40 -0.47 8.74 6.34
C MET A 40 0.71 7.83 6.72
N GLY A 41 1.07 7.81 8.01
CA GLY A 41 2.03 6.82 8.53
C GLY A 41 3.49 7.03 8.10
N THR A 42 3.83 8.18 7.51
CA THR A 42 5.15 8.46 6.88
C THR A 42 6.16 9.10 7.83
N PHE A 43 5.72 9.98 8.73
CA PHE A 43 6.61 10.71 9.65
C PHE A 43 6.14 10.62 11.10
N VAL A 44 7.09 10.69 12.02
CA VAL A 44 6.89 10.83 13.47
C VAL A 44 7.76 11.98 14.00
N PRO A 45 7.46 12.53 15.19
CA PRO A 45 8.33 13.51 15.83
C PRO A 45 9.78 13.01 16.01
N GLY A 46 10.73 13.91 15.82
CA GLY A 46 12.16 13.70 16.06
C GLY A 46 12.52 13.84 17.55
N SER A 47 13.83 13.76 17.84
CA SER A 47 14.34 13.88 19.21
C SER A 47 14.26 15.32 19.75
N GLU A 48 14.27 16.32 18.87
CA GLU A 48 14.22 17.73 19.23
C GLU A 48 12.85 18.35 18.92
N PRO A 49 12.42 19.38 19.66
CA PRO A 49 11.17 20.08 19.39
C PRO A 49 11.06 20.56 17.94
N ALA A 50 9.89 20.33 17.34
CA ALA A 50 9.56 20.71 15.97
C ALA A 50 10.49 20.12 14.87
N THR A 51 11.17 19.02 15.20
CA THR A 51 11.84 18.16 14.21
C THR A 51 11.01 16.91 13.95
N TYR A 52 11.17 16.33 12.76
CA TYR A 52 10.45 15.13 12.32
C TYR A 52 11.42 14.17 11.66
N ARG A 53 11.10 12.88 11.71
CA ARG A 53 11.86 11.83 11.03
C ARG A 53 10.93 10.86 10.31
N PRO A 54 11.41 10.16 9.29
CA PRO A 54 10.68 9.05 8.70
C PRO A 54 10.29 7.99 9.73
N ALA A 55 9.09 7.43 9.56
CA ALA A 55 8.55 6.38 10.40
C ALA A 55 8.87 5.01 9.81
N THR A 56 10.12 4.57 9.92
CA THR A 56 10.62 3.32 9.32
C THR A 56 10.46 2.10 10.22
N GLY A 57 10.32 2.27 11.54
CA GLY A 57 10.27 1.18 12.50
C GLY A 57 8.86 0.61 12.73
N PRO A 58 8.74 -0.67 13.11
CA PRO A 58 7.44 -1.27 13.47
C PRO A 58 6.86 -0.72 14.78
N ARG A 59 7.72 -0.12 15.63
CA ARG A 59 7.31 0.54 16.89
C ARG A 59 6.99 2.03 16.73
N ASP A 60 7.16 2.58 15.53
CA ASP A 60 6.83 3.97 15.30
C ASP A 60 5.31 4.17 15.44
N ALA A 61 4.97 5.07 16.34
CA ALA A 61 3.62 5.48 16.69
C ALA A 61 3.59 7.01 16.82
N ASN A 62 2.43 7.61 17.02
CA ASN A 62 2.24 9.07 17.09
C ASN A 62 2.66 9.77 15.79
N PHE A 63 2.07 9.34 14.68
CA PHE A 63 2.35 9.90 13.36
C PHE A 63 2.01 11.39 13.29
N VAL A 64 2.77 12.11 12.45
CA VAL A 64 2.36 13.44 11.99
C VAL A 64 1.00 13.31 11.30
N PRO A 65 0.02 14.19 11.59
CA PRO A 65 -1.31 14.12 10.98
C PRO A 65 -1.24 14.12 9.45
N THR A 66 -2.04 13.26 8.83
CA THR A 66 -2.19 13.20 7.38
C THR A 66 -2.91 14.45 6.84
N GLY A 67 -2.66 14.79 5.58
CA GLY A 67 -3.29 15.91 4.89
C GLY A 67 -2.45 17.19 4.87
N PRO A 68 -3.07 18.38 4.66
CA PRO A 68 -2.34 19.64 4.54
C PRO A 68 -1.45 19.92 5.76
N PRO A 69 -0.22 20.43 5.55
CA PRO A 69 0.74 20.61 6.64
C PRO A 69 0.24 21.64 7.68
N THR A 70 0.23 21.23 8.95
CA THR A 70 -0.31 22.03 10.07
C THR A 70 0.63 23.11 10.59
N SER A 71 1.91 23.09 10.19
CA SER A 71 2.89 24.11 10.53
C SER A 71 3.96 24.22 9.44
N GLU A 72 4.74 25.30 9.47
CA GLU A 72 5.85 25.52 8.54
C GLU A 72 6.94 24.45 8.65
N ASN A 73 7.19 23.92 9.86
CA ASN A 73 8.16 22.86 10.06
C ASN A 73 7.66 21.52 9.49
N VAL A 74 6.37 21.22 9.65
CA VAL A 74 5.73 20.05 9.01
C VAL A 74 5.77 20.19 7.49
N ARG A 75 5.45 21.37 6.96
CA ARG A 75 5.54 21.65 5.52
C ARG A 75 6.93 21.35 4.98
N LYS A 76 7.96 21.92 5.61
CA LYS A 76 9.36 21.77 5.18
C LYS A 76 9.92 20.36 5.28
N GLN A 77 9.54 19.59 6.30
CA GLN A 77 10.17 18.29 6.59
C GLN A 77 9.35 17.10 6.09
N CYS A 78 8.02 17.20 6.14
CA CYS A 78 7.12 16.06 5.98
C CYS A 78 6.24 16.15 4.74
N ALA A 79 5.94 17.35 4.24
CA ALA A 79 5.01 17.47 3.14
C ALA A 79 5.61 16.95 1.83
N ARG A 80 4.74 16.37 1.01
CA ARG A 80 5.03 15.76 -0.28
C ARG A 80 3.96 16.21 -1.28
N LEU A 81 4.33 16.28 -2.54
CA LEU A 81 3.42 16.63 -3.65
C LEU A 81 3.49 15.54 -4.71
N GLY A 82 2.35 14.93 -5.02
CA GLY A 82 2.25 13.92 -6.09
C GLY A 82 3.06 12.64 -5.83
N MET A 83 3.35 12.34 -4.56
CA MET A 83 4.13 11.18 -4.16
C MET A 83 3.21 9.99 -3.86
N TYR A 84 3.60 8.80 -4.30
CA TYR A 84 2.83 7.58 -4.07
C TYR A 84 3.08 7.00 -2.66
N THR A 85 2.16 6.17 -2.18
CA THR A 85 2.22 5.52 -0.85
C THR A 85 2.58 4.02 -0.94
N ASP A 86 2.39 3.28 0.15
CA ASP A 86 2.55 1.83 0.20
C ASP A 86 1.75 1.09 -0.84
N ASP A 87 0.60 1.60 -1.29
CA ASP A 87 -0.20 1.03 -2.37
C ASP A 87 0.68 0.78 -3.61
N THR A 88 1.29 1.85 -4.14
CA THR A 88 2.18 1.72 -5.31
C THR A 88 3.50 1.06 -4.95
N ASN A 89 4.06 1.31 -3.76
CA ASN A 89 5.33 0.67 -3.37
C ASN A 89 5.21 -0.86 -3.36
N ALA A 90 4.14 -1.38 -2.77
CA ALA A 90 3.85 -2.81 -2.73
C ALA A 90 3.46 -3.38 -4.10
N ALA A 91 2.78 -2.59 -4.94
CA ALA A 91 2.50 -3.00 -6.32
C ALA A 91 3.82 -3.14 -7.12
N LEU A 92 4.75 -2.19 -6.99
CA LEU A 92 6.05 -2.25 -7.65
C LEU A 92 6.87 -3.44 -7.16
N ALA A 93 6.86 -3.72 -5.86
CA ALA A 93 7.52 -4.89 -5.29
C ALA A 93 6.98 -6.21 -5.86
N LEU A 94 5.66 -6.35 -5.95
CA LEU A 94 5.01 -7.53 -6.55
C LEU A 94 5.33 -7.63 -8.04
N ALA A 95 5.31 -6.51 -8.77
CA ALA A 95 5.67 -6.48 -10.18
C ALA A 95 7.12 -6.93 -10.39
N SER A 96 8.06 -6.47 -9.55
CA SER A 96 9.47 -6.88 -9.60
C SER A 96 9.62 -8.38 -9.40
N SER A 97 8.95 -8.94 -8.39
CA SER A 97 8.98 -10.38 -8.13
C SER A 97 8.51 -11.21 -9.32
N ILE A 98 7.35 -10.83 -9.90
CA ILE A 98 6.78 -11.54 -11.05
C ILE A 98 7.65 -11.38 -12.31
N ALA A 99 8.22 -10.19 -12.53
CA ALA A 99 9.08 -9.94 -13.67
C ALA A 99 10.39 -10.75 -13.61
N GLU A 100 10.94 -10.92 -12.40
CA GLU A 100 12.18 -11.68 -12.19
C GLU A 100 11.97 -13.20 -12.32
N LEU A 101 10.86 -13.74 -11.80
CA LEU A 101 10.61 -15.18 -11.79
C LEU A 101 9.75 -15.69 -12.96
N GLY A 102 9.07 -14.78 -13.67
CA GLY A 102 8.10 -15.12 -14.72
C GLY A 102 6.80 -15.77 -14.22
N HIS A 103 6.63 -15.92 -12.90
CA HIS A 103 5.44 -16.45 -12.24
C HIS A 103 5.33 -15.88 -10.83
N VAL A 104 4.18 -16.06 -10.19
CA VAL A 104 4.03 -15.73 -8.76
C VAL A 104 4.69 -16.79 -7.90
N ASP A 105 5.52 -16.34 -6.97
CA ASP A 105 6.09 -17.14 -5.89
C ASP A 105 5.86 -16.40 -4.57
N SER A 106 5.27 -17.08 -3.60
CA SER A 106 4.85 -16.45 -2.33
C SER A 106 6.04 -15.94 -1.52
N GLU A 107 7.12 -16.72 -1.47
CA GLU A 107 8.34 -16.38 -0.72
C GLU A 107 9.00 -15.15 -1.35
N HIS A 108 9.24 -15.19 -2.65
CA HIS A 108 9.88 -14.11 -3.36
C HIS A 108 9.02 -12.83 -3.35
N ALA A 109 7.71 -12.93 -3.54
CA ALA A 109 6.82 -11.77 -3.46
C ALA A 109 6.85 -11.11 -2.06
N ALA A 110 6.86 -11.91 -0.99
CA ALA A 110 6.95 -11.40 0.37
C ALA A 110 8.30 -10.72 0.63
N HIS A 111 9.41 -11.36 0.22
CA HIS A 111 10.75 -10.81 0.34
C HIS A 111 10.90 -9.50 -0.43
N ARG A 112 10.46 -9.43 -1.69
CA ARG A 112 10.51 -8.17 -2.47
C ARG A 112 9.68 -7.08 -1.81
N CYS A 113 8.50 -7.38 -1.25
CA CYS A 113 7.73 -6.38 -0.50
C CYS A 113 8.52 -5.85 0.72
N ALA A 114 9.16 -6.74 1.47
CA ALA A 114 9.93 -6.35 2.64
C ALA A 114 11.18 -5.54 2.29
N GLU A 115 11.88 -5.90 1.21
CA GLU A 115 13.04 -5.17 0.69
C GLU A 115 12.64 -3.78 0.18
N PHE A 116 11.58 -3.69 -0.62
CA PHE A 116 11.05 -2.41 -1.11
C PHE A 116 10.61 -1.49 0.02
N PHE A 117 10.19 -2.03 1.16
CA PHE A 117 9.88 -1.23 2.33
C PHE A 117 11.14 -0.81 3.11
N ARG A 118 12.07 -1.74 3.34
CA ARG A 118 13.34 -1.48 4.05
C ARG A 118 14.18 -0.42 3.33
N ASP A 119 14.27 -0.54 2.01
CA ASP A 119 15.12 0.29 1.15
C ASP A 119 14.35 1.50 0.58
N ASN A 120 13.19 1.82 1.18
CA ASN A 120 12.30 2.87 0.73
C ASN A 120 12.80 4.28 1.08
N GLU A 121 13.59 4.88 0.19
CA GLU A 121 14.01 6.29 0.32
C GLU A 121 12.84 7.28 0.21
N ALA A 122 11.70 6.84 -0.34
CA ALA A 122 10.49 7.61 -0.52
C ALA A 122 9.60 7.65 0.74
N PHE A 123 9.85 6.81 1.74
CA PHE A 123 9.12 6.75 3.02
C PHE A 123 7.61 6.69 2.86
N THR A 124 7.12 5.76 2.04
CA THR A 124 5.75 5.72 1.51
C THR A 124 4.64 5.36 2.51
N GLY A 125 4.94 5.32 3.82
CA GLY A 125 3.97 5.03 4.88
C GLY A 125 3.62 3.54 4.92
N CYS A 126 3.31 2.99 6.10
CA CYS A 126 2.74 1.64 6.27
C CYS A 126 2.17 1.55 7.69
N PRO A 127 1.07 0.80 7.90
CA PRO A 127 0.60 0.53 9.25
C PRO A 127 1.60 -0.33 10.02
N PRO A 128 1.70 -0.21 11.36
CA PRO A 128 2.61 -0.99 12.19
C PRO A 128 2.53 -2.51 11.97
N THR A 129 1.33 -3.03 11.73
CA THR A 129 1.11 -4.46 11.45
C THR A 129 1.75 -4.90 10.14
N ALA A 130 1.66 -4.11 9.07
CA ALA A 130 2.35 -4.40 7.81
C ALA A 130 3.87 -4.34 7.97
N LYS A 131 4.38 -3.33 8.69
CA LYS A 131 5.81 -3.20 9.02
C LYS A 131 6.32 -4.43 9.77
N GLN A 132 5.55 -4.91 10.76
CA GLN A 132 5.91 -6.10 11.52
C GLN A 132 5.89 -7.37 10.66
N THR A 133 4.90 -7.55 9.78
CA THR A 133 4.87 -8.68 8.85
C THR A 133 6.10 -8.67 7.93
N MET A 134 6.48 -7.51 7.38
CA MET A 134 7.67 -7.38 6.55
C MET A 134 8.96 -7.65 7.33
N GLN A 135 9.05 -7.20 8.59
CA GLN A 135 10.17 -7.53 9.45
C GLN A 135 10.25 -9.04 9.71
N ASN A 136 9.13 -9.70 10.00
CA ASN A 136 9.10 -11.16 10.21
C ASN A 136 9.60 -11.94 8.98
N VAL A 137 9.27 -11.47 7.77
CA VAL A 137 9.80 -12.05 6.51
C VAL A 137 11.33 -11.90 6.46
N LEU A 138 11.87 -10.71 6.78
CA LEU A 138 13.32 -10.49 6.80
C LEU A 138 14.03 -11.29 7.90
N ASP A 139 13.34 -11.56 9.02
CA ASP A 139 13.84 -12.37 10.13
C ASP A 139 13.77 -13.89 9.83
N GLY A 140 13.28 -14.28 8.65
CA GLY A 140 13.24 -15.68 8.20
C GLY A 140 12.06 -16.48 8.73
N VAL A 141 10.99 -15.83 9.20
CA VAL A 141 9.73 -16.51 9.52
C VAL A 141 9.13 -17.05 8.22
N PRO A 142 8.71 -18.35 8.17
CA PRO A 142 8.08 -18.90 6.98
C PRO A 142 6.91 -18.03 6.51
N VAL A 143 6.85 -17.72 5.21
CA VAL A 143 5.88 -16.75 4.69
C VAL A 143 4.45 -17.16 4.97
N ASP A 144 4.18 -18.46 4.95
CA ASP A 144 2.87 -19.01 5.28
C ASP A 144 2.47 -18.87 6.77
N GLN A 145 3.37 -18.42 7.65
CA GLN A 145 3.13 -18.15 9.06
C GLN A 145 3.11 -16.66 9.40
N THR A 146 3.78 -15.82 8.61
CA THR A 146 3.93 -14.37 8.90
C THR A 146 2.60 -13.62 9.05
N GLY A 147 1.55 -14.07 8.37
CA GLY A 147 0.19 -13.53 8.44
C GLY A 147 -0.72 -14.23 9.46
N LEU A 148 -0.18 -15.04 10.38
CA LEU A 148 -0.94 -15.80 11.37
C LEU A 148 -0.35 -15.61 12.78
N PRO A 149 -1.11 -15.90 13.86
CA PRO A 149 -0.56 -15.97 15.20
C PRO A 149 0.60 -16.98 15.30
N PRO A 150 1.66 -16.70 16.08
CA PRO A 150 1.83 -15.53 16.94
C PRO A 150 2.35 -14.27 16.23
N TYR A 151 2.71 -14.37 14.95
CA TYR A 151 3.36 -13.30 14.18
C TYR A 151 2.41 -12.19 13.73
N PHE A 152 1.12 -12.51 13.65
CA PHE A 152 0.05 -11.59 13.31
C PHE A 152 -1.09 -11.70 14.32
N PRO A 153 -1.74 -10.59 14.72
CA PRO A 153 -2.72 -10.60 15.81
C PRO A 153 -4.03 -11.33 15.47
N PHE A 154 -4.34 -11.52 14.19
CA PHE A 154 -5.61 -12.08 13.74
C PHE A 154 -5.46 -13.52 13.24
N PRO A 155 -6.24 -14.49 13.75
CA PRO A 155 -6.14 -15.91 13.36
C PRO A 155 -6.30 -16.21 11.87
N GLY A 156 -7.04 -15.37 11.14
CA GLY A 156 -7.25 -15.51 9.70
C GLY A 156 -6.32 -14.64 8.85
N GLY A 157 -5.37 -13.92 9.45
CA GLY A 157 -4.63 -12.86 8.78
C GLY A 157 -5.43 -11.59 8.57
N SER A 158 -4.85 -10.63 7.84
CA SER A 158 -5.48 -9.33 7.60
C SER A 158 -6.70 -9.48 6.69
N PHE A 159 -7.81 -8.84 7.08
CA PHE A 159 -8.99 -8.63 6.23
C PHE A 159 -8.99 -7.25 5.54
N ALA A 160 -7.95 -6.45 5.73
CA ALA A 160 -7.82 -5.11 5.14
C ALA A 160 -7.56 -5.16 3.61
N ASN A 161 -7.56 -3.99 2.97
CA ASN A 161 -7.40 -3.84 1.53
C ASN A 161 -5.95 -4.02 1.00
N GLY A 162 -4.95 -4.20 1.89
CA GLY A 162 -3.54 -4.24 1.51
C GLY A 162 -3.15 -5.35 0.52
N GLY A 163 -3.92 -6.44 0.50
CA GLY A 163 -3.80 -7.47 -0.55
C GLY A 163 -4.29 -6.99 -1.91
N ALA A 164 -5.42 -6.29 -1.94
CA ALA A 164 -6.09 -5.84 -3.18
C ALA A 164 -5.40 -4.63 -3.82
N MET A 165 -4.92 -3.66 -3.03
CA MET A 165 -4.32 -2.43 -3.55
C MET A 165 -3.10 -2.66 -4.45
N ARG A 166 -2.38 -3.76 -4.23
CA ARG A 166 -1.13 -4.10 -4.94
C ARG A 166 -1.27 -5.13 -6.07
N ILE A 167 -2.48 -5.65 -6.34
CA ILE A 167 -2.65 -6.85 -7.16
C ILE A 167 -2.65 -6.60 -8.68
N SER A 168 -2.73 -5.34 -9.12
CA SER A 168 -2.85 -5.01 -10.54
C SER A 168 -1.71 -5.53 -11.43
N PRO A 169 -0.43 -5.60 -11.01
CA PRO A 169 0.63 -6.20 -11.85
C PRO A 169 0.41 -7.70 -12.10
N LEU A 170 -0.10 -8.42 -11.09
CA LEU A 170 -0.44 -9.84 -11.25
C LEU A 170 -1.56 -10.02 -12.28
N ALA A 171 -2.58 -9.16 -12.28
CA ALA A 171 -3.64 -9.23 -13.27
C ALA A 171 -3.13 -9.03 -14.71
N VAL A 172 -2.11 -8.18 -14.91
CA VAL A 172 -1.46 -7.98 -16.22
C VAL A 172 -0.67 -9.23 -16.64
N ALA A 173 0.12 -9.80 -15.72
CA ALA A 173 0.90 -11.02 -15.97
C ALA A 173 0.00 -12.23 -16.25
N TYR A 174 -1.11 -12.35 -15.52
CA TYR A 174 -2.10 -13.43 -15.61
C TYR A 174 -3.31 -13.05 -16.48
N ARG A 175 -3.18 -12.12 -17.43
CA ARG A 175 -4.31 -11.60 -18.24
C ARG A 175 -5.11 -12.68 -19.01
N ASN A 176 -4.44 -13.79 -19.37
CA ASN A 176 -5.03 -14.91 -20.09
C ASN A 176 -5.37 -16.11 -19.18
N ALA A 177 -5.11 -16.01 -17.88
CA ALA A 177 -5.44 -17.07 -16.94
C ALA A 177 -6.95 -17.21 -16.78
N ASN A 178 -7.42 -18.45 -16.58
CA ASN A 178 -8.79 -18.69 -16.15
C ASN A 178 -9.00 -18.22 -14.69
N ALA A 179 -10.25 -18.17 -14.26
CA ALA A 179 -10.61 -17.66 -12.94
C ALA A 179 -9.97 -18.45 -11.78
N ALA A 180 -9.85 -19.78 -11.90
CA ALA A 180 -9.26 -20.61 -10.87
C ALA A 180 -7.75 -20.35 -10.72
N SER A 181 -7.02 -20.30 -11.84
CA SER A 181 -5.60 -19.97 -11.86
C SER A 181 -5.32 -18.55 -11.36
N LEU A 182 -6.17 -17.58 -11.71
CA LEU A 182 -6.06 -16.21 -11.19
C LEU A 182 -6.26 -16.19 -9.67
N ARG A 183 -7.27 -16.88 -9.15
CA ARG A 183 -7.52 -16.97 -7.71
C ARG A 183 -6.36 -17.58 -6.95
N SER A 184 -5.81 -18.70 -7.44
CA SER A 184 -4.64 -19.33 -6.84
C SER A 184 -3.43 -18.39 -6.85
N ALA A 185 -3.19 -17.69 -7.96
CA ALA A 185 -2.08 -16.76 -8.07
C ALA A 185 -2.22 -15.55 -7.12
N VAL A 186 -3.43 -14.99 -7.00
CA VAL A 186 -3.71 -13.91 -6.05
C VAL A 186 -3.48 -14.36 -4.61
N ALA A 187 -4.01 -15.53 -4.22
CA ALA A 187 -3.82 -16.06 -2.88
C ALA A 187 -2.33 -16.27 -2.53
N ALA A 188 -1.53 -16.75 -3.49
CA ALA A 188 -0.09 -16.86 -3.34
C ALA A 188 0.60 -15.50 -3.16
N ALA A 189 0.28 -14.51 -4.01
CA ALA A 189 0.89 -13.18 -3.98
C ALA A 189 0.69 -12.42 -2.66
N ILE A 190 -0.38 -12.72 -1.92
CA ILE A 190 -0.73 -12.01 -0.69
C ILE A 190 -0.61 -12.87 0.57
N LEU A 191 -0.12 -14.10 0.44
CA LEU A 191 -0.08 -15.13 1.48
C LEU A 191 0.58 -14.67 2.79
N ALA A 192 1.62 -13.83 2.69
CA ALA A 192 2.37 -13.31 3.82
C ALA A 192 1.54 -12.46 4.79
N SER A 193 0.45 -11.83 4.32
CA SER A 193 -0.26 -10.83 5.13
C SER A 193 -1.78 -10.97 5.10
N HIS A 194 -2.36 -11.29 3.95
CA HIS A 194 -3.81 -11.25 3.74
C HIS A 194 -4.34 -12.63 3.37
N ARG A 195 -4.53 -13.47 4.38
CA ARG A 195 -5.04 -14.85 4.22
C ARG A 195 -6.53 -14.96 4.44
N HIS A 196 -7.16 -13.90 4.95
CA HIS A 196 -8.57 -13.92 5.29
C HIS A 196 -9.38 -14.10 4.00
N PRO A 197 -10.41 -14.97 3.97
CA PRO A 197 -11.18 -15.21 2.77
C PRO A 197 -11.69 -13.92 2.11
N GLU A 198 -12.17 -12.96 2.90
CA GLU A 198 -12.63 -11.65 2.40
C GLU A 198 -11.52 -10.85 1.72
N ALA A 199 -10.30 -10.85 2.26
CA ALA A 199 -9.18 -10.13 1.63
C ALA A 199 -8.73 -10.81 0.34
N VAL A 200 -8.72 -12.14 0.31
CA VAL A 200 -8.43 -12.92 -0.90
C VAL A 200 -9.50 -12.65 -1.95
N ASP A 201 -10.78 -12.76 -1.60
CA ASP A 201 -11.88 -12.56 -2.54
C ASP A 201 -11.91 -11.11 -3.06
N PHE A 202 -11.63 -10.12 -2.21
CA PHE A 202 -11.50 -8.73 -2.65
C PHE A 202 -10.35 -8.54 -3.63
N ALA A 203 -9.16 -9.08 -3.33
CA ALA A 203 -8.01 -9.01 -4.24
C ALA A 203 -8.28 -9.74 -5.57
N VAL A 204 -9.03 -10.85 -5.55
CA VAL A 204 -9.43 -11.57 -6.75
C VAL A 204 -10.39 -10.75 -7.59
N VAL A 205 -11.39 -10.11 -6.98
CA VAL A 205 -12.32 -9.21 -7.70
C VAL A 205 -11.55 -8.06 -8.34
N GLN A 206 -10.62 -7.44 -7.62
CA GLN A 206 -9.79 -6.37 -8.16
C GLN A 206 -8.92 -6.85 -9.34
N ALA A 207 -8.29 -8.01 -9.22
CA ALA A 207 -7.50 -8.59 -10.30
C ALA A 207 -8.37 -8.97 -11.52
N ALA A 208 -9.56 -9.52 -11.29
CA ALA A 208 -10.49 -9.89 -12.35
C ALA A 208 -11.04 -8.67 -13.08
N ALA A 209 -11.33 -7.57 -12.38
CA ALA A 209 -11.75 -6.31 -12.97
C ALA A 209 -10.68 -5.74 -13.91
N VAL A 210 -9.41 -5.74 -13.47
CA VAL A 210 -8.27 -5.33 -14.30
C VAL A 210 -8.12 -6.27 -15.51
N GLN A 211 -8.20 -7.59 -15.31
CA GLN A 211 -8.14 -8.57 -16.39
C GLN A 211 -9.25 -8.34 -17.43
N TYR A 212 -10.47 -8.06 -16.99
CA TYR A 212 -11.60 -7.76 -17.86
C TYR A 212 -11.39 -6.47 -18.66
N ALA A 213 -10.93 -5.39 -18.01
CA ALA A 213 -10.61 -4.13 -18.68
C ALA A 213 -9.54 -4.31 -19.77
N LEU A 214 -8.50 -5.09 -19.51
CA LEU A 214 -7.46 -5.39 -20.50
C LEU A 214 -8.01 -6.11 -21.74
N ARG A 215 -9.02 -6.96 -21.58
CA ARG A 215 -9.65 -7.68 -22.70
C ARG A 215 -10.51 -6.76 -23.56
N LEU A 216 -11.23 -5.81 -22.94
CA LEU A 216 -12.02 -4.81 -23.67
C LEU A 216 -11.15 -3.92 -24.57
N CYS A 217 -9.91 -3.66 -24.19
CA CYS A 217 -8.98 -2.86 -25.01
C CYS A 217 -8.32 -3.65 -26.16
N CYS A 218 -8.38 -4.99 -26.12
CA CYS A 218 -7.78 -5.87 -27.12
C CYS A 218 -8.82 -6.56 -28.03
N SER A 219 -10.10 -6.20 -27.91
CA SER A 219 -11.19 -6.62 -28.80
C SER A 219 -11.56 -5.51 -29.78
#